data_AF-A0AAE3IGU7-F1
#
_entry.id   AF-A0AAE3IGU7-F1
#
_cell.length_a   1.000
_cell.length_b   1.000
_cell.length_c   1.000
_cell.angle_alpha   90.00
_cell.angle_beta   90.00
_cell.angle_gamma   90.00
#
_symmetry.space_group_name_H-M   'P 1'
#
loop_
_entity.id
_entity.type
_entity.pdbx_description
1 polymer ?
#
loop_
_entity_poly.entity_id
_entity_poly.type
_entity_poly.pdbx_seq_one_letter_code
_entity_poly.pdbx_strand_id
1 'polypeptide(L)'
;MLAVCMTLIDNDKDQTSFEDFYYRNRQIAYAFAYKILNNSALAEEACANAFFSIAKCFKKIHNYSLHDMDAYLIRTIRNACYAIYNKENQNPTSSIFDLKVEDEPSEDFYDDIDLDLLIDAVRKLDDKLKSVIAYKVYYDLTADEIAQIMGISKRTVFNYLNKAKRQILDLIGGDRFE
;
A
#
# COMPACT_ATOMS: atom_id res chain seq x y z
N MET A 1 -16.87 -7.88 13.97
CA MET A 1 -16.44 -6.76 13.10
C MET A 1 -17.14 -6.78 11.74
N LEU A 2 -17.08 -7.87 10.95
CA LEU A 2 -17.76 -7.97 9.65
C LEU A 2 -19.26 -7.63 9.69
N ALA A 3 -20.01 -8.22 10.63
CA ALA A 3 -21.46 -7.95 10.76
C ALA A 3 -21.79 -6.45 10.88
N VAL A 4 -20.99 -5.68 11.63
CA VAL A 4 -21.17 -4.22 11.76
C VAL A 4 -20.90 -3.52 10.42
N CYS A 5 -19.87 -3.93 9.69
CA CYS A 5 -19.57 -3.37 8.37
C CYS A 5 -20.70 -3.63 7.37
N MET A 6 -21.30 -4.83 7.40
CA MET A 6 -22.41 -5.19 6.52
C MET A 6 -23.64 -4.30 6.73
N THR A 7 -23.92 -3.88 7.97
CA THR A 7 -25.03 -2.94 8.26
C THR A 7 -24.84 -1.54 7.65
N LEU A 8 -23.63 -1.19 7.21
CA LEU A 8 -23.32 0.09 6.57
C LEU A 8 -23.48 0.07 5.05
N ILE A 9 -23.83 -1.08 4.47
CA ILE A 9 -23.89 -1.28 3.03
C ILE A 9 -25.35 -1.56 2.65
N ASP A 10 -25.92 -0.67 1.84
CA ASP A 10 -27.37 -0.58 1.63
C ASP A 10 -27.97 -1.69 0.74
N ASN A 11 -27.16 -2.49 0.04
CA ASN A 11 -27.67 -3.52 -0.86
C ASN A 11 -26.90 -4.85 -0.77
N ASP A 12 -27.61 -5.95 -1.00
CA ASP A 12 -27.13 -7.33 -0.84
C ASP A 12 -25.95 -7.68 -1.77
N LYS A 13 -25.91 -7.08 -2.97
CA LYS A 13 -24.84 -7.32 -3.94
C LYS A 13 -23.51 -6.72 -3.47
N ASP A 14 -23.54 -5.48 -3.01
CA ASP A 14 -22.37 -4.79 -2.46
C ASP A 14 -21.95 -5.41 -1.13
N GLN A 15 -22.91 -5.86 -0.31
CA GLN A 15 -22.67 -6.62 0.91
C GLN A 15 -21.86 -7.89 0.60
N THR A 16 -22.31 -8.70 -0.37
CA THR A 16 -21.60 -9.92 -0.79
C THR A 16 -20.20 -9.59 -1.29
N SER A 17 -20.08 -8.54 -2.12
CA SER A 17 -18.78 -8.11 -2.68
C SER A 17 -17.81 -7.62 -1.59
N PHE A 18 -18.33 -6.93 -0.56
CA PHE A 18 -17.54 -6.48 0.58
C PHE A 18 -17.12 -7.67 1.46
N GLU A 19 -18.00 -8.64 1.67
CA GLU A 19 -17.70 -9.85 2.43
C GLU A 19 -16.55 -10.65 1.78
N ASP A 20 -16.60 -10.85 0.47
CA ASP A 20 -15.51 -11.48 -0.29
C ASP A 20 -14.20 -10.70 -0.16
N PHE A 21 -14.27 -9.37 -0.31
CA PHE A 21 -13.13 -8.48 -0.12
C PHE A 21 -12.56 -8.58 1.30
N TYR A 22 -13.41 -8.63 2.32
CA TYR A 22 -13.02 -8.75 3.71
C TYR A 22 -12.26 -10.05 3.98
N TYR A 23 -12.83 -11.19 3.59
CA TYR A 23 -12.21 -12.49 3.83
C TYR A 23 -10.91 -12.69 3.07
N ARG A 24 -10.82 -12.16 1.84
CA ARG A 24 -9.58 -12.18 1.03
C ARG A 24 -8.44 -11.43 1.71
N ASN A 25 -8.75 -10.31 2.35
CA ASN A 25 -7.72 -9.35 2.76
C ASN A 25 -7.45 -9.26 4.27
N ARG A 26 -8.33 -9.80 5.13
CA ARG A 26 -8.23 -9.65 6.59
C ARG A 26 -6.88 -10.10 7.17
N GLN A 27 -6.28 -11.17 6.63
CA GLN A 27 -5.01 -11.69 7.15
C GLN A 27 -3.84 -10.78 6.77
N ILE A 28 -3.80 -10.30 5.53
CA ILE A 28 -2.75 -9.40 5.05
C ILE A 28 -2.85 -8.05 5.77
N ALA A 29 -4.06 -7.51 5.93
CA ALA A 29 -4.28 -6.28 6.68
C ALA A 29 -3.80 -6.40 8.13
N TYR A 30 -4.09 -7.54 8.79
CA TYR A 30 -3.62 -7.80 10.14
C TYR A 30 -2.10 -7.92 10.23
N ALA A 31 -1.48 -8.71 9.35
CA ALA A 31 -0.03 -8.87 9.33
C ALA A 31 0.68 -7.52 9.13
N PHE A 32 0.17 -6.70 8.21
CA PHE A 32 0.68 -5.36 7.95
C PHE A 32 0.53 -4.45 9.19
N ALA A 33 -0.63 -4.43 9.82
CA ALA A 33 -0.86 -3.62 11.02
C ALA A 33 0.00 -4.07 12.21
N TYR A 34 0.15 -5.38 12.40
CA TYR A 34 0.97 -5.94 13.47
C TYR A 34 2.44 -5.60 13.30
N LYS A 35 2.95 -5.57 12.06
CA LYS A 35 4.32 -5.17 11.76
C LYS A 35 4.61 -3.71 12.14
N ILE A 36 3.62 -2.82 12.00
CA ILE A 36 3.77 -1.39 12.33
C ILE A 36 3.61 -1.16 13.84
N LEU A 37 2.59 -1.76 14.45
CA LEU A 37 2.20 -1.47 15.83
C LEU A 37 2.87 -2.38 16.86
N ASN A 38 3.41 -3.52 16.42
CA ASN A 38 4.03 -4.56 17.23
C ASN A 38 3.17 -4.97 18.45
N ASN A 39 1.85 -4.88 18.31
CA ASN A 39 0.87 -5.13 19.36
C ASN A 39 -0.40 -5.72 18.75
N SER A 40 -0.81 -6.89 19.23
CA SER A 40 -1.96 -7.63 18.70
C SER A 40 -3.26 -6.84 18.81
N ALA A 41 -3.54 -6.23 19.96
CA ALA A 41 -4.78 -5.51 20.20
C ALA A 41 -4.87 -4.26 19.34
N LEU A 42 -3.77 -3.51 19.23
CA LEU A 42 -3.71 -2.31 18.38
C LEU A 42 -3.81 -2.65 16.89
N ALA A 43 -3.22 -3.78 16.46
CA ALA A 43 -3.34 -4.26 15.09
C ALA A 43 -4.78 -4.66 14.74
N GLU A 44 -5.48 -5.33 15.65
CA GLU A 44 -6.91 -5.63 15.49
C GLU A 44 -7.77 -4.36 15.43
N GLU A 45 -7.47 -3.37 16.27
CA GLU A 45 -8.14 -2.06 16.24
C GLU A 45 -7.90 -1.35 14.91
N ALA A 46 -6.66 -1.33 14.40
CA ALA A 46 -6.33 -0.74 13.11
C ALA A 46 -7.11 -1.41 11.98
N CYS A 47 -7.18 -2.75 11.97
CA CYS A 47 -7.97 -3.51 11.01
C CYS A 47 -9.45 -3.15 11.08
N ALA A 48 -10.02 -3.11 12.28
CA ALA A 48 -11.41 -2.74 12.49
C ALA A 48 -11.71 -1.34 11.95
N ASN A 49 -10.86 -0.36 12.30
CA ASN A 49 -10.99 1.01 11.82
C ASN A 49 -10.90 1.10 10.29
N ALA A 50 -9.97 0.35 9.68
CA ALA A 50 -9.79 0.35 8.24
C ALA A 50 -10.99 -0.25 7.49
N PHE A 51 -11.40 -1.47 7.85
CA PHE A 51 -12.55 -2.12 7.21
C PHE A 51 -13.85 -1.36 7.44
N PHE A 52 -14.04 -0.77 8.63
CA PHE A 52 -15.18 0.08 8.91
C PHE A 52 -15.21 1.34 8.04
N SER A 53 -14.05 1.98 7.83
CA SER A 53 -13.93 3.14 6.93
C SER A 53 -14.24 2.77 5.48
N ILE A 54 -13.72 1.62 5.01
CA ILE A 54 -13.97 1.09 3.67
C ILE A 54 -15.46 0.77 3.49
N ALA A 55 -16.11 0.14 4.48
CA ALA A 55 -17.54 -0.18 4.43
C ALA A 55 -18.39 1.08 4.23
N LYS A 56 -18.08 2.18 4.96
CA LYS A 56 -18.78 3.47 4.82
C LYS A 56 -18.74 4.07 3.42
N CYS A 57 -17.66 3.82 2.67
CA CYS A 57 -17.48 4.37 1.33
C CYS A 57 -17.60 3.30 0.22
N PHE A 58 -18.01 2.07 0.55
CA PHE A 58 -17.90 0.93 -0.34
C PHE A 58 -18.64 1.14 -1.67
N LYS A 59 -19.82 1.77 -1.63
CA LYS A 59 -20.59 2.15 -2.83
C LYS A 59 -19.82 3.03 -3.82
N LYS A 60 -18.80 3.77 -3.39
CA LYS A 60 -17.96 4.59 -4.28
C LYS A 60 -16.80 3.82 -4.91
N ILE A 61 -16.37 2.73 -4.26
CA ILE A 61 -15.15 2.00 -4.62
C ILE A 61 -15.42 0.55 -5.09
N HIS A 62 -16.66 0.06 -5.00
CA HIS A 62 -17.02 -1.32 -5.37
C HIS A 62 -16.67 -1.72 -6.83
N ASN A 63 -16.51 -0.74 -7.72
CA ASN A 63 -16.12 -0.96 -9.13
C ASN A 63 -14.62 -0.82 -9.40
N TYR A 64 -13.80 -0.65 -8.36
CA TYR A 64 -12.35 -0.59 -8.50
C TYR A 64 -11.81 -1.91 -9.04
N SER A 65 -10.72 -1.82 -9.80
CA SER A 65 -9.97 -3.02 -10.15
C SER A 65 -9.46 -3.70 -8.88
N LEU A 66 -9.10 -4.99 -8.98
CA LEU A 66 -8.55 -5.72 -7.85
C LEU A 66 -7.32 -5.00 -7.26
N HIS A 67 -6.46 -4.49 -8.14
CA HIS A 67 -5.29 -3.70 -7.77
C HIS A 67 -5.65 -2.40 -7.02
N ASP A 68 -6.62 -1.65 -7.53
CA ASP A 68 -7.00 -0.36 -6.92
C ASP A 68 -7.68 -0.57 -5.56
N MET A 69 -8.44 -1.65 -5.39
CA MET A 69 -9.01 -2.05 -4.10
C MET A 69 -7.92 -2.41 -3.09
N ASP A 70 -6.91 -3.18 -3.51
CA ASP A 70 -5.83 -3.58 -2.63
C ASP A 70 -4.97 -2.34 -2.25
N ALA A 71 -4.69 -1.45 -3.20
CA ALA A 71 -4.02 -0.17 -2.94
C ALA A 71 -4.81 0.73 -1.97
N TYR A 72 -6.14 0.77 -2.12
CA TYR A 72 -7.04 1.51 -1.23
C TYR A 72 -7.05 0.92 0.18
N LEU A 73 -7.09 -0.40 0.30
CA LEU A 73 -6.97 -1.10 1.58
C LEU A 73 -5.66 -0.74 2.28
N ILE A 74 -4.52 -0.89 1.58
CA ILE A 74 -3.19 -0.64 2.16
C ILE A 74 -3.08 0.81 2.64
N ARG A 75 -3.56 1.78 1.86
CA ARG A 75 -3.63 3.18 2.29
C ARG A 75 -4.47 3.34 3.57
N THR A 76 -5.62 2.68 3.62
CA THR A 76 -6.56 2.83 4.73
C THR A 76 -6.03 2.19 6.01
N ILE A 77 -5.48 0.99 5.94
CA ILE A 77 -4.90 0.28 7.10
C ILE A 77 -3.67 1.01 7.64
N ARG A 78 -2.82 1.53 6.76
CA ARG A 78 -1.68 2.36 7.14
C ARG A 78 -2.11 3.59 7.93
N ASN A 79 -3.09 4.33 7.41
CA ASN A 79 -3.60 5.51 8.08
C ASN A 79 -4.20 5.17 9.45
N ALA A 80 -4.91 4.04 9.57
CA ALA A 80 -5.44 3.56 10.84
C ALA A 80 -4.32 3.21 11.84
N CYS A 81 -3.26 2.55 11.40
CA CYS A 81 -2.10 2.25 12.24
C CYS A 81 -1.45 3.53 12.76
N TYR A 82 -1.22 4.51 11.90
CA TYR A 82 -0.62 5.78 12.31
C TYR A 82 -1.50 6.60 13.24
N ALA A 83 -2.82 6.60 13.02
CA ALA A 83 -3.75 7.26 13.94
C ALA A 83 -3.65 6.67 15.36
N ILE A 84 -3.54 5.35 15.47
CA ILE A 84 -3.36 4.65 16.75
C ILE A 84 -1.98 4.95 17.34
N TYR A 85 -0.91 4.80 16.55
CA TYR A 85 0.46 5.08 16.99
C TYR A 85 0.62 6.50 17.54
N ASN A 86 0.07 7.50 16.84
CA ASN A 86 0.14 8.90 17.27
C ASN A 86 -0.66 9.16 18.54
N LYS A 87 -1.80 8.46 18.70
CA LYS A 87 -2.64 8.54 19.90
C LYS A 87 -1.96 7.92 21.12
N GLU A 88 -1.27 6.80 20.95
CA GLU A 88 -0.51 6.14 22.03
C GLU A 88 0.73 6.96 22.45
N ASN A 89 1.32 7.72 21.52
CA ASN A 89 2.54 8.48 21.75
C ASN A 89 2.35 9.98 22.08
N GLN A 90 1.10 10.46 22.19
CA GLN A 90 0.68 11.85 22.54
C GLN A 90 1.73 12.98 22.41
N ASN A 91 2.30 13.17 21.22
CA ASN A 91 2.88 14.44 20.79
C ASN A 91 2.06 14.97 19.60
N PRO A 92 1.47 16.19 19.64
CA PRO A 92 0.57 16.69 18.60
C PRO A 92 1.22 17.03 17.24
N THR A 93 2.50 16.73 17.03
CA THR A 93 3.23 17.09 15.80
C THR A 93 4.34 16.10 15.50
N SER A 94 3.99 14.83 15.27
CA SER A 94 4.88 13.92 14.54
C SER A 94 4.22 13.57 13.21
N SER A 95 4.42 14.46 12.23
CA SER A 95 4.30 14.09 10.83
C SER A 95 5.46 13.14 10.54
N ILE A 96 5.19 11.84 10.55
CA ILE A 96 6.15 10.78 10.23
C ILE A 96 6.35 10.71 8.71
N PHE A 97 6.91 11.77 8.14
CA PHE A 97 8.05 11.57 7.24
C PHE A 97 9.34 11.28 8.05
N ASP A 98 9.31 11.53 9.36
CA ASP A 98 10.40 11.28 10.32
C ASP A 98 10.35 9.91 11.02
N LEU A 99 10.04 8.82 10.30
CA LEU A 99 10.62 7.55 10.73
C LEU A 99 12.10 7.66 10.41
N LYS A 100 12.93 7.63 11.45
CA LYS A 100 14.39 7.57 11.33
C LYS A 100 14.76 6.58 10.24
N VAL A 101 15.13 7.13 9.09
CA VAL A 101 16.08 6.55 8.18
C VAL A 101 17.31 6.30 9.05
N GLU A 102 17.58 5.05 9.39
CA GLU A 102 18.93 4.72 9.84
C GLU A 102 19.84 5.16 8.70
N ASP A 103 20.70 6.13 9.00
CA ASP A 103 21.63 6.78 8.07
C ASP A 103 22.33 5.73 7.17
N GLU A 104 21.90 5.63 5.91
CA GLU A 104 22.80 5.30 4.81
C GLU A 104 23.07 6.60 4.05
N PRO A 105 24.32 6.86 3.67
CA PRO A 105 24.84 8.21 3.47
C PRO A 105 24.15 8.91 2.30
N SER A 106 24.00 10.22 2.47
CA SER A 106 23.60 11.19 1.46
C SER A 106 24.18 10.89 0.09
N GLU A 107 23.33 10.51 -0.85
CA GLU A 107 23.61 10.63 -2.28
C GLU A 107 22.81 11.81 -2.81
N ASP A 108 23.48 12.96 -2.90
CA ASP A 108 23.10 14.16 -3.67
C ASP A 108 23.01 13.85 -5.19
N PHE A 109 22.32 12.77 -5.56
CA PHE A 109 22.34 12.20 -6.92
C PHE A 109 20.96 12.26 -7.61
N TYR A 110 19.92 12.69 -6.90
CA TYR A 110 18.53 12.69 -7.38
C TYR A 110 17.96 14.08 -7.70
N ASP A 111 18.68 15.17 -7.41
CA ASP A 111 18.19 16.54 -7.60
C ASP A 111 18.01 16.96 -9.07
N ASP A 112 18.51 16.16 -10.03
CA ASP A 112 18.48 16.49 -11.46
C ASP A 112 17.58 15.54 -12.28
N ILE A 113 16.82 14.66 -11.63
CA ILE A 113 15.78 13.87 -12.32
C ILE A 113 14.54 14.74 -12.45
N ASP A 114 14.24 15.15 -13.68
CA ASP A 114 12.99 15.82 -14.01
C ASP A 114 11.80 14.98 -13.52
N LEU A 115 11.09 15.51 -12.52
CA LEU A 115 9.98 14.83 -11.88
C LEU A 115 8.87 14.51 -12.89
N ASP A 116 8.65 15.37 -13.89
CA ASP A 116 7.66 15.15 -14.94
C ASP A 116 8.08 13.98 -15.84
N LEU A 117 9.38 13.88 -16.15
CA LEU A 117 9.95 12.77 -16.91
C LEU A 117 9.82 11.44 -16.16
N LEU A 118 10.05 11.43 -14.84
CA LEU A 118 9.87 10.26 -13.98
C LEU A 118 8.39 9.83 -13.92
N ILE A 119 7.47 10.79 -13.73
CA ILE A 119 6.03 10.52 -13.71
C ILE A 119 5.59 9.90 -15.05
N ASP A 120 6.05 10.45 -16.17
CA ASP A 120 5.71 9.91 -17.50
C ASP A 120 6.34 8.55 -17.77
N ALA A 121 7.55 8.28 -17.26
CA ALA A 121 8.17 6.96 -17.33
C ALA A 121 7.35 5.92 -16.55
N VAL A 122 6.94 6.25 -15.32
CA VAL A 122 6.09 5.37 -14.51
C VAL A 122 4.73 5.14 -15.16
N ARG A 123 4.12 6.15 -15.79
CA ARG A 123 2.84 6.02 -16.52
C ARG A 123 2.90 5.02 -17.69
N LYS A 124 4.07 4.87 -18.33
CA LYS A 124 4.29 3.95 -19.46
C LYS A 124 4.50 2.50 -19.04
N LEU A 125 4.76 2.22 -17.75
CA LEU A 125 4.89 0.85 -17.25
C LEU A 125 3.58 0.06 -17.40
N ASP A 126 3.70 -1.25 -17.56
CA ASP A 126 2.53 -2.13 -17.43
C ASP A 126 1.98 -2.11 -16.00
N ASP A 127 0.68 -2.34 -15.84
CA ASP A 127 0.00 -2.14 -14.55
C ASP A 127 0.59 -3.00 -13.45
N LYS A 128 1.09 -4.21 -13.76
CA LYS A 128 1.72 -5.08 -12.75
C LYS A 128 3.03 -4.49 -12.25
N LEU A 129 3.83 -3.87 -13.13
CA LEU A 129 5.05 -3.18 -12.74
C LEU A 129 4.77 -1.92 -11.92
N LYS A 130 3.77 -1.13 -12.32
CA LYS A 130 3.30 0.03 -11.52
C LYS A 130 2.88 -0.40 -10.13
N SER A 131 2.11 -1.49 -10.04
CA SER A 131 1.64 -2.06 -8.77
C SER A 131 2.79 -2.40 -7.86
N VAL A 132 3.76 -3.18 -8.36
CA VAL A 132 4.91 -3.63 -7.57
C VAL A 132 5.78 -2.46 -7.10
N ILE A 133 6.03 -1.47 -7.97
CA ILE A 133 6.76 -0.26 -7.57
C ILE A 133 5.96 0.54 -6.55
N ALA A 134 4.67 0.76 -6.74
CA ALA A 134 3.84 1.48 -5.79
C ALA A 134 3.85 0.77 -4.43
N TYR A 135 3.66 -0.55 -4.41
CA TYR A 135 3.73 -1.35 -3.20
C TYR A 135 5.08 -1.27 -2.51
N LYS A 136 6.17 -1.27 -3.27
CA LYS A 136 7.52 -1.22 -2.69
C LYS A 136 7.95 0.18 -2.25
N VAL A 137 7.69 1.21 -3.05
CA VAL A 137 8.24 2.55 -2.86
C VAL A 137 7.26 3.44 -2.10
N TYR A 138 5.98 3.43 -2.48
CA TYR A 138 4.98 4.25 -1.81
C TYR A 138 4.44 3.55 -0.55
N TYR A 139 4.18 2.25 -0.64
CA TYR A 139 3.61 1.47 0.46
C TYR A 139 4.62 0.70 1.33
N ASP A 140 5.92 0.85 1.05
CA ASP A 140 7.04 0.21 1.79
C ASP A 140 6.82 -1.26 2.16
N LEU A 141 6.20 -2.01 1.26
CA LEU A 141 5.94 -3.43 1.43
C LEU A 141 7.19 -4.25 1.13
N THR A 142 7.36 -5.34 1.85
CA THR A 142 8.37 -6.37 1.56
C THR A 142 7.98 -7.17 0.34
N ALA A 143 8.96 -7.80 -0.31
CA ALA A 143 8.68 -8.65 -1.46
C ALA A 143 7.75 -9.83 -1.12
N ASP A 144 7.73 -10.30 0.13
CA ASP A 144 6.81 -11.35 0.59
C ASP A 144 5.36 -10.84 0.69
N GLU A 145 5.16 -9.65 1.26
CA GLU A 145 3.83 -9.02 1.36
C GLU A 145 3.28 -8.71 -0.05
N ILE A 146 4.13 -8.19 -0.95
CA ILE A 146 3.75 -7.92 -2.35
C ILE A 146 3.38 -9.22 -3.07
N ALA A 147 4.14 -10.29 -2.85
CA ALA A 147 3.87 -11.61 -3.45
C ALA A 147 2.50 -12.15 -3.02
N GLN A 148 2.16 -12.01 -1.74
CA GLN A 148 0.87 -12.42 -1.20
C GLN A 148 -0.29 -11.58 -1.78
N ILE A 149 -0.14 -10.25 -1.81
CA ILE A 149 -1.17 -9.33 -2.34
C ILE A 149 -1.42 -9.60 -3.82
N MET A 150 -0.36 -9.74 -4.60
CA MET A 150 -0.47 -9.91 -6.05
C MET A 150 -0.72 -11.37 -6.48
N GLY A 151 -0.74 -12.33 -5.56
CA GLY A 151 -0.91 -13.75 -5.86
C GLY A 151 0.21 -14.31 -6.75
N ILE A 152 1.44 -13.82 -6.61
CA ILE A 152 2.62 -14.22 -7.40
C ILE A 152 3.75 -14.69 -6.50
N SER A 153 4.79 -15.31 -7.07
CA SER A 153 5.97 -15.70 -6.28
C SER A 153 6.81 -14.49 -5.88
N LYS A 154 7.50 -14.56 -4.74
CA LYS A 154 8.51 -13.56 -4.33
C LYS A 154 9.56 -13.32 -5.42
N ARG A 155 9.95 -14.37 -6.15
CA ARG A 155 10.86 -14.27 -7.30
C ARG A 155 10.26 -13.42 -8.42
N THR A 156 8.96 -13.58 -8.69
CA THR A 156 8.24 -12.76 -9.67
C THR A 156 8.19 -11.30 -9.23
N VAL A 157 8.02 -11.01 -7.93
CA VAL A 157 8.09 -9.64 -7.40
C VAL A 157 9.46 -9.01 -7.67
N PHE A 158 10.56 -9.69 -7.35
CA PHE A 158 11.90 -9.18 -7.65
C PHE A 158 12.12 -8.97 -9.16
N ASN A 159 11.65 -9.89 -10.00
CA ASN A 159 11.71 -9.73 -11.45
C ASN A 159 10.93 -8.49 -11.92
N TYR A 160 9.75 -8.23 -11.34
CA TYR A 160 8.95 -7.06 -11.65
C TYR A 160 9.62 -5.77 -11.16
N LEU A 161 10.15 -5.72 -9.93
CA LEU A 161 10.92 -4.56 -9.44
C LEU A 161 12.10 -4.23 -10.35
N ASN A 162 12.90 -5.25 -10.71
CA ASN A 162 14.06 -5.05 -11.59
C ASN A 162 13.66 -4.63 -13.00
N LYS A 163 12.61 -5.23 -13.57
CA LYS A 163 12.09 -4.86 -14.89
C LYS A 163 11.56 -3.42 -14.89
N ALA A 164 10.83 -3.03 -13.86
CA ALA A 164 10.26 -1.70 -13.73
C ALA A 164 11.36 -0.64 -13.55
N LYS A 165 12.39 -0.92 -12.72
CA LYS A 165 13.57 -0.04 -12.58
C LYS A 165 14.28 0.16 -13.93
N ARG A 166 14.53 -0.93 -14.68
CA ARG A 166 15.17 -0.84 -16.01
C ARG A 166 14.36 -0.01 -16.99
N GLN A 167 13.05 -0.26 -17.10
CA GLN A 167 12.19 0.50 -18.02
C GLN A 167 12.13 1.99 -17.67
N ILE A 168 12.10 2.32 -16.37
CA ILE A 168 12.16 3.73 -15.94
C ILE A 168 13.48 4.37 -16.35
N LEU A 169 14.61 3.70 -16.12
CA LEU A 169 15.94 4.21 -16.50
C LEU A 169 16.08 4.38 -18.02
N ASP A 170 15.62 3.40 -18.80
CA ASP A 170 15.66 3.47 -20.27
C ASP A 170 14.85 4.67 -20.79
N LEU A 171 13.68 4.93 -20.19
CA LEU A 171 12.79 6.03 -20.58
C LEU A 171 13.29 7.41 -20.15
N ILE A 172 14.10 7.46 -19.08
CA ILE A 172 14.69 8.70 -18.54
C ILE A 172 16.04 9.03 -19.23
N GLY A 173 16.57 8.12 -20.05
CA GLY A 173 17.77 8.36 -20.86
C GLY A 173 19.03 7.67 -20.34
N GLY A 174 18.92 6.38 -20.01
CA GLY A 174 19.98 5.53 -19.45
C GLY A 174 21.27 5.32 -20.25
N ASP A 175 21.54 6.08 -21.32
CA ASP A 175 22.84 6.07 -22.03
C ASP A 175 23.93 6.91 -21.32
N ARG A 176 23.69 7.40 -20.10
CA ARG A 176 24.67 8.16 -19.30
C ARG A 176 25.32 7.38 -18.16
N PHE A 177 25.03 6.09 -18.01
CA PHE A 177 25.44 5.31 -16.83
C PHE A 177 26.08 3.97 -17.23
N GLU A 178 27.20 4.04 -17.96
CA GLU A 178 28.22 2.97 -18.00
C GLU A 178 29.28 3.20 -16.91
#